data_AF-A0AAV4AX84-F1
#
_entry.id   AF-A0AAV4AX84-F1
#
_cell.length_a   1.000
_cell.length_b   1.000
_cell.length_c   1.000
_cell.angle_alpha   90.00
_cell.angle_beta   90.00
_cell.angle_gamma   90.00
#
_symmetry.space_group_name_H-M   'P 1'
#
loop_
_entity.id
_entity.type
_entity.pdbx_description
1 polymer ?
#
loop_
_entity_poly.entity_id
_entity_poly.type
_entity_poly.pdbx_seq_one_letter_code
_entity_poly.pdbx_strand_id
1 'polypeptide(L)'
;MAATTDIRFHDFVESGDLGFNKMLLKITRQIEPEELRRLKFLCRGPSGLSTREIDRLTTAEDFFTSLQRLQMLTRDNLLLLQELLRCLERADLLRIVEEYAKILGNTLYFYEAPDQPANGFIHARFHVAGNLERFQRSKLDDLRAYVSRLLNEPQEFIFLVGVEKGSVNLMFMISEQYADQLKDLFEKHKDSFSRFGVDGIFVADKPAIDERSLDLPTAHEQRYRDSSTRECYGFV
;
A
#
# COMPACT_ATOMS: atom_id res chain seq x y z
N MET A 1 32.80 -32.53 -27.75
CA MET A 1 32.92 -31.10 -27.37
C MET A 1 31.81 -30.81 -26.39
N ALA A 2 32.14 -30.65 -25.10
CA ALA A 2 31.17 -30.30 -24.07
C ALA A 2 31.11 -28.77 -23.96
N ALA A 3 29.94 -28.19 -24.18
CA ALA A 3 29.70 -26.76 -23.97
C ALA A 3 29.46 -26.54 -22.48
N THR A 4 30.44 -25.94 -21.81
CA THR A 4 30.30 -25.50 -20.42
C THR A 4 29.50 -24.19 -20.44
N THR A 5 28.22 -24.27 -20.09
CA THR A 5 27.37 -23.09 -19.91
C THR A 5 27.85 -22.37 -18.65
N ASP A 6 28.58 -21.28 -18.84
CA ASP A 6 29.09 -20.41 -17.79
C ASP A 6 27.93 -19.54 -17.27
N ILE A 7 27.16 -20.08 -16.30
CA ILE A 7 26.09 -19.34 -15.62
C ILE A 7 26.77 -18.35 -14.68
N ARG A 8 26.75 -17.06 -15.04
CA ARG A 8 27.31 -15.99 -14.22
C ARG A 8 26.38 -15.74 -13.03
N PHE A 9 26.93 -15.68 -11.83
CA PHE A 9 26.18 -15.42 -10.58
C PHE A 9 25.37 -14.10 -10.58
N HIS A 10 25.57 -13.21 -11.56
CA HIS A 10 24.80 -11.98 -11.73
C HIS A 10 23.46 -12.17 -12.47
N ASP A 11 23.17 -13.35 -13.01
CA ASP A 11 21.92 -13.65 -13.71
C ASP A 11 20.80 -14.15 -12.78
N PHE A 12 21.07 -14.22 -11.47
CA PHE A 12 20.05 -14.52 -10.48
C PHE A 12 19.28 -13.25 -10.13
N VAL A 13 18.05 -13.15 -10.64
CA VAL A 13 17.03 -12.29 -10.03
C VAL A 13 16.98 -12.67 -8.55
N GLU A 14 17.37 -11.74 -7.66
CA GLU A 14 17.26 -11.98 -6.23
C GLU A 14 15.83 -12.43 -5.94
N SER A 15 15.67 -13.60 -5.32
CA SER A 15 14.33 -14.08 -4.99
C SER A 15 13.67 -12.99 -4.15
N GLY A 16 12.37 -12.74 -4.37
CA GLY A 16 11.64 -11.70 -3.62
C GLY A 16 11.78 -11.87 -2.11
N ASP A 17 12.02 -13.09 -1.65
CA ASP A 17 12.24 -13.42 -0.24
C ASP A 17 13.64 -13.00 0.26
N LEU A 18 14.67 -13.04 -0.60
CA LEU A 18 16.00 -12.52 -0.27
C LEU A 18 15.97 -11.01 -0.10
N GLY A 19 15.33 -10.29 -1.03
CA GLY A 19 15.17 -8.82 -0.94
C GLY A 19 14.42 -8.42 0.32
N PHE A 20 13.32 -9.11 0.63
CA PHE A 20 12.54 -8.90 1.84
C PHE A 20 13.36 -9.11 3.12
N ASN A 21 14.08 -10.24 3.21
CA ASN A 21 14.89 -10.54 4.39
C ASN A 21 16.06 -9.56 4.56
N LYS A 22 16.67 -9.08 3.47
CA LYS A 22 17.70 -8.02 3.52
C LYS A 22 17.14 -6.71 4.06
N MET A 23 15.95 -6.30 3.60
CA MET A 23 15.26 -5.11 4.08
C MET A 23 14.96 -5.21 5.57
N LEU A 24 14.38 -6.34 6.02
CA LEU A 24 14.12 -6.58 7.44
C LEU A 24 15.40 -6.58 8.28
N LEU A 25 16.47 -7.24 7.81
CA LEU A 25 17.75 -7.24 8.51
C LEU A 25 18.35 -5.84 8.66
N LYS A 26 18.18 -4.96 7.66
CA LYS A 26 18.61 -3.56 7.74
C LYS A 26 17.82 -2.80 8.81
N ILE A 27 16.52 -3.09 8.94
CA ILE A 27 15.66 -2.50 9.97
C ILE A 27 16.04 -3.04 11.35
N THR A 28 16.14 -4.35 11.53
CA THR A 28 16.38 -4.98 12.84
C THR A 28 17.68 -4.52 13.48
N ARG A 29 18.73 -4.29 12.68
CA ARG A 29 20.03 -3.76 13.13
C ARG A 29 19.99 -2.33 13.66
N GLN A 30 18.92 -1.59 13.36
CA GLN A 30 18.76 -0.19 13.76
C GLN A 30 17.68 -0.02 14.84
N ILE A 31 17.09 -1.12 15.31
CA ILE A 31 16.13 -1.11 16.42
C ILE A 31 16.89 -1.25 17.73
N GLU A 32 16.75 -0.24 18.57
CA GLU A 32 17.36 -0.20 19.90
C GLU A 32 16.58 -1.07 20.91
N PRO A 33 17.21 -1.51 22.00
CA PRO A 33 16.55 -2.34 23.01
C PRO A 33 15.28 -1.72 23.62
N GLU A 34 15.23 -0.40 23.75
CA GLU A 34 14.03 0.31 24.26
C GLU A 34 12.90 0.32 23.22
N GLU A 35 13.24 0.50 21.95
CA GLU A 35 12.28 0.43 20.84
C GLU A 35 11.70 -0.99 20.74
N LEU A 36 12.52 -2.03 20.93
CA LEU A 36 12.05 -3.42 20.98
C LEU A 36 11.03 -3.63 22.11
N ARG A 37 11.22 -3.03 23.29
CA ARG A 37 10.21 -3.10 24.37
C ARG A 37 8.89 -2.45 23.97
N ARG A 38 8.95 -1.30 23.28
CA ARG A 38 7.77 -0.63 22.75
C ARG A 38 7.07 -1.48 21.68
N LEU A 39 7.81 -2.07 20.75
CA LEU A 39 7.27 -2.98 19.72
C LEU A 39 6.56 -4.19 20.34
N LYS A 40 7.18 -4.81 21.34
CA LYS A 40 6.56 -5.90 22.12
C LYS A 40 5.25 -5.47 22.76
N PHE A 41 5.23 -4.28 23.35
CA PHE A 41 4.03 -3.74 23.97
C PHE A 41 2.92 -3.50 22.93
N LEU A 42 3.25 -2.90 21.79
CA LEU A 42 2.30 -2.62 20.70
C LEU A 42 1.69 -3.90 20.11
N CYS A 43 2.48 -4.97 20.01
CA CYS A 43 2.01 -6.26 19.50
C CYS A 43 1.37 -7.17 20.56
N ARG A 44 1.21 -6.72 21.81
CA ARG A 44 0.57 -7.53 22.85
C ARG A 44 -0.95 -7.45 22.74
N GLY A 45 -1.63 -8.59 22.68
CA GLY A 45 -3.08 -8.61 22.80
C GLY A 45 -3.76 -9.82 22.16
N PRO A 46 -5.11 -9.86 22.18
CA PRO A 46 -5.90 -10.98 21.65
C PRO A 46 -5.67 -11.25 20.16
N SER A 47 -5.34 -10.20 19.41
CA SER A 47 -5.07 -10.27 17.96
C SER A 47 -3.58 -10.32 17.61
N GLY A 48 -2.69 -10.21 18.60
CA GLY A 48 -1.24 -10.10 18.41
C GLY A 48 -0.49 -11.27 19.02
N LEU A 49 0.68 -10.98 19.59
CA LEU A 49 1.54 -11.94 20.25
C LEU A 49 1.04 -12.27 21.67
N SER A 50 1.08 -13.55 22.02
CA SER A 50 0.79 -13.98 23.39
C SER A 50 1.89 -13.51 24.36
N THR A 51 1.56 -13.35 25.64
CA THR A 51 2.55 -12.98 26.68
C THR A 51 3.76 -13.93 26.66
N ARG A 52 3.51 -15.25 26.52
CA ARG A 52 4.56 -16.27 26.44
C ARG A 52 5.46 -16.10 25.23
N GLU A 53 4.93 -15.69 24.08
CA GLU A 53 5.73 -15.40 22.90
C GLU A 53 6.58 -14.15 23.13
N ILE A 54 5.98 -13.06 23.59
CA ILE A 54 6.66 -11.78 23.86
C ILE A 54 7.85 -11.95 24.80
N ASP A 55 7.70 -12.73 25.87
CA ASP A 55 8.76 -12.93 26.86
C ASP A 55 9.99 -13.63 26.27
N ARG A 56 9.83 -14.41 25.20
CA ARG A 56 10.90 -15.16 24.53
C ARG A 56 11.68 -14.35 23.49
N LEU A 57 11.14 -13.22 23.02
CA LEU A 57 11.74 -12.45 21.93
C LEU A 57 12.86 -11.57 22.49
N THR A 58 14.11 -12.01 22.43
CA THR A 58 15.22 -11.28 23.05
C THR A 58 15.82 -10.20 22.16
N THR A 59 15.67 -10.35 20.84
CA THR A 59 16.21 -9.43 19.83
C THR A 59 15.12 -8.92 18.89
N ALA A 60 15.41 -7.84 18.16
CA ALA A 60 14.52 -7.36 17.10
C ALA A 60 14.37 -8.39 15.97
N GLU A 61 15.43 -9.14 15.67
CA GLU A 61 15.39 -10.24 14.71
C GLU A 61 14.41 -11.34 15.12
N ASP A 62 14.46 -11.78 16.38
CA ASP A 62 13.49 -12.75 16.92
C ASP A 62 12.07 -12.24 16.77
N PHE A 63 11.87 -10.96 17.08
CA PHE A 63 10.56 -10.31 17.04
C PHE A 63 9.97 -10.31 15.63
N PHE A 64 10.70 -9.80 14.63
CA PHE A 64 10.20 -9.77 13.25
C PHE A 64 10.08 -11.17 12.64
N THR A 65 10.99 -12.10 12.99
CA THR A 65 10.88 -13.51 12.58
C THR A 65 9.60 -14.15 13.13
N SER A 66 9.22 -13.83 14.37
CA SER A 66 7.97 -14.33 14.95
C SER A 66 6.74 -13.74 14.24
N LEU A 67 6.76 -12.46 13.86
CA LEU A 67 5.69 -11.85 13.07
C LEU A 67 5.56 -12.49 11.68
N GLN A 68 6.69 -12.80 11.02
CA GLN A 68 6.71 -13.54 9.75
C GLN A 68 6.12 -14.94 9.90
N ARG A 69 6.53 -15.69 10.94
CA ARG A 69 6.01 -17.04 11.22
C ARG A 69 4.49 -17.04 11.43
N LEU A 70 3.97 -16.01 12.08
CA LEU A 70 2.53 -15.82 12.32
C LEU A 70 1.79 -15.21 11.12
N GLN A 71 2.47 -14.98 9.99
CA GLN A 71 1.93 -14.35 8.78
C GLN A 71 1.37 -12.94 9.02
N MET A 72 1.80 -12.28 10.10
CA MET A 72 1.43 -10.90 10.40
C MET A 72 2.28 -9.90 9.61
N LEU A 73 3.45 -10.35 9.17
CA LEU A 73 4.40 -9.59 8.36
C LEU A 73 4.82 -10.46 7.18
N THR A 74 4.47 -10.05 5.98
CA THR A 74 4.81 -10.79 4.75
C THR A 74 5.40 -9.85 3.72
N ARG A 75 6.05 -10.42 2.70
CA ARG A 75 6.60 -9.64 1.58
C ARG A 75 5.52 -8.83 0.85
N ASP A 76 4.32 -9.38 0.77
CA ASP A 76 3.23 -8.82 -0.01
C ASP A 76 2.35 -7.86 0.84
N ASN A 77 2.60 -7.77 2.15
CA ASN A 77 1.91 -6.84 3.06
C ASN A 77 2.85 -6.29 4.15
N LEU A 78 3.18 -5.01 4.02
CA LEU A 78 4.04 -4.24 4.93
C LEU A 78 3.27 -3.25 5.82
N LEU A 79 1.94 -3.27 5.79
CA LEU A 79 1.10 -2.31 6.55
C LEU A 79 1.42 -2.34 8.05
N LEU A 80 1.51 -3.54 8.64
CA LEU A 80 1.85 -3.68 10.06
C LEU A 80 3.25 -3.15 10.36
N LEU A 81 4.24 -3.43 9.49
CA LEU A 81 5.61 -2.95 9.69
C LEU A 81 5.66 -1.42 9.69
N GLN A 82 4.99 -0.76 8.73
CA GLN A 82 4.93 0.70 8.71
C GLN A 82 4.21 1.26 9.94
N GLU A 83 3.13 0.62 10.39
CA GLU A 83 2.43 1.08 11.59
C GLU A 83 3.33 1.00 12.83
N LEU A 84 4.03 -0.12 13.01
CA LEU A 84 4.97 -0.31 14.11
C LEU A 84 6.10 0.73 14.08
N LEU A 85 6.73 0.95 12.93
CA LEU A 85 7.82 1.92 12.80
C LEU A 85 7.33 3.36 12.98
N ARG A 86 6.09 3.66 12.59
CA ARG A 86 5.46 4.95 12.84
C ARG A 86 5.20 5.18 14.32
N CYS A 87 4.71 4.18 15.04
CA CYS A 87 4.55 4.26 16.50
C CYS A 87 5.88 4.43 17.25
N LEU A 88 7.01 4.04 16.64
CA LEU A 88 8.35 4.32 17.15
C LEU A 88 8.89 5.69 16.71
N GLU A 89 8.18 6.42 15.84
CA GLU A 89 8.62 7.70 15.26
C GLU A 89 9.89 7.57 14.40
N ARG A 90 10.13 6.39 13.80
CA ARG A 90 11.31 6.08 12.98
C ARG A 90 11.08 6.34 11.49
N ALA A 91 11.01 7.62 11.14
CA ALA A 91 10.83 8.07 9.75
C ALA A 91 11.95 7.60 8.80
N ASP A 92 13.16 7.43 9.31
CA ASP A 92 14.31 6.86 8.58
C ASP A 92 14.06 5.40 8.17
N LEU A 93 13.51 4.58 9.07
CA LEU A 93 13.19 3.19 8.80
C LEU A 93 11.96 3.05 7.91
N LEU A 94 10.98 3.95 8.06
CA LEU A 94 9.80 4.00 7.17
C LEU A 94 10.19 4.20 5.70
N ARG A 95 11.14 5.09 5.43
CA ARG A 95 11.63 5.31 4.05
C ARG A 95 12.23 4.05 3.44
N ILE A 96 12.95 3.25 4.23
CA ILE A 96 13.50 1.97 3.76
C ILE A 96 12.38 1.02 3.32
N VAL A 97 11.28 0.96 4.08
CA VAL A 97 10.12 0.11 3.76
C VAL A 97 9.41 0.61 2.50
N GLU A 98 9.22 1.92 2.36
CA GLU A 98 8.58 2.53 1.20
C GLU A 98 9.39 2.35 -0.08
N GLU A 99 10.71 2.55 -0.03
CA GLU A 99 11.62 2.31 -1.16
C GLU A 99 11.55 0.84 -1.61
N TYR A 100 11.61 -0.09 -0.66
CA TYR A 100 11.47 -1.51 -0.94
C TYR A 100 10.13 -1.83 -1.62
N ALA A 101 9.02 -1.29 -1.10
CA ALA A 101 7.69 -1.55 -1.64
C ALA A 101 7.52 -0.98 -3.07
N LYS A 102 8.08 0.21 -3.33
CA LYS A 102 8.10 0.84 -4.67
C LYS A 102 8.87 -0.01 -5.68
N ILE A 103 10.03 -0.56 -5.29
CA ILE A 103 10.85 -1.42 -6.16
C ILE A 103 10.09 -2.70 -6.51
N LEU A 104 9.39 -3.30 -5.55
CA LEU A 104 8.68 -4.56 -5.78
C LEU A 104 7.37 -4.37 -6.56
N GLY A 105 6.69 -3.24 -6.39
CA GLY A 105 5.51 -2.83 -7.15
C GLY A 105 4.21 -3.62 -6.89
N ASN A 106 4.30 -4.80 -6.26
CA ASN A 106 3.15 -5.67 -5.95
C ASN A 106 2.91 -5.84 -4.43
N THR A 107 3.60 -5.08 -3.59
CA THR A 107 3.45 -5.11 -2.14
C THR A 107 2.40 -4.11 -1.67
N LEU A 108 1.58 -4.50 -0.68
CA LEU A 108 0.68 -3.60 0.00
C LEU A 108 1.44 -2.82 1.10
N TYR A 109 1.41 -1.49 0.99
CA TYR A 109 1.99 -0.56 1.95
C TYR A 109 1.15 0.73 1.95
N PHE A 110 1.26 1.54 3.00
CA PHE A 110 0.62 2.85 3.09
C PHE A 110 1.34 3.86 2.21
N TYR A 111 0.56 4.55 1.38
CA TYR A 111 1.00 5.70 0.61
C TYR A 111 -0.21 6.59 0.32
N GLU A 112 0.05 7.89 0.23
CA GLU A 112 -0.97 8.89 -0.04
C GLU A 112 -1.31 8.89 -1.52
N ALA A 113 -2.60 8.99 -1.81
CA ALA A 113 -3.07 9.23 -3.16
C ALA A 113 -2.71 10.65 -3.61
N PRO A 114 -2.56 10.88 -4.93
CA PRO A 114 -2.48 12.24 -5.44
C PRO A 114 -3.71 13.04 -5.01
N ASP A 115 -3.55 14.35 -4.76
CA ASP A 115 -4.67 15.21 -4.32
C ASP A 115 -5.82 15.25 -5.33
N GLN A 116 -5.49 15.16 -6.62
CA GLN A 116 -6.45 15.21 -7.73
C GLN A 116 -6.41 13.91 -8.53
N PRO A 117 -7.57 13.32 -8.85
CA PRO A 117 -7.64 12.19 -9.76
C PRO A 117 -7.24 12.62 -11.18
N ALA A 118 -6.85 11.65 -12.01
CA ALA A 118 -6.66 11.89 -13.44
C ALA A 118 -7.98 12.32 -14.12
N ASN A 119 -7.87 13.07 -15.23
CA ASN A 119 -9.05 13.53 -15.98
C ASN A 119 -10.00 12.39 -16.34
N GLY A 120 -11.29 12.55 -16.04
CA GLY A 120 -12.32 11.54 -16.27
C GLY A 120 -12.40 10.45 -15.19
N PHE A 121 -11.64 10.57 -14.11
CA PHE A 121 -11.67 9.68 -12.96
C PHE A 121 -12.07 10.42 -11.67
N ILE A 122 -12.56 9.66 -10.72
CA ILE A 122 -12.88 10.08 -9.35
C ILE A 122 -12.16 9.19 -8.34
N HIS A 123 -11.93 9.71 -7.14
CA HIS A 123 -11.49 8.89 -6.01
C HIS A 123 -12.69 8.22 -5.34
N ALA A 124 -12.63 6.90 -5.25
CA ALA A 124 -13.52 6.07 -4.45
C ALA A 124 -12.72 5.41 -3.33
N ARG A 125 -13.01 5.77 -2.07
CA ARG A 125 -12.42 5.15 -0.88
C ARG A 125 -13.25 3.97 -0.44
N PHE A 126 -12.63 2.82 -0.30
CA PHE A 126 -13.22 1.62 0.27
C PHE A 126 -12.62 1.42 1.66
N HIS A 127 -13.46 1.52 2.67
CA HIS A 127 -13.08 1.25 4.05
C HIS A 127 -13.08 -0.27 4.26
N VAL A 128 -11.95 -0.79 4.73
CA VAL A 128 -11.78 -2.21 5.07
C VAL A 128 -11.79 -2.37 6.59
N ALA A 129 -12.78 -3.10 7.08
CA ALA A 129 -12.88 -3.52 8.47
C ALA A 129 -11.82 -4.57 8.84
N GLY A 130 -11.29 -4.47 10.06
CA GLY A 130 -10.45 -5.49 10.68
C GLY A 130 -8.97 -5.12 10.76
N ASN A 131 -8.13 -6.14 11.00
CA ASN A 131 -6.72 -5.95 11.32
C ASN A 131 -5.85 -5.84 10.05
N LEU A 132 -4.93 -4.86 10.04
CA LEU A 132 -3.94 -4.57 9.00
C LEU A 132 -3.19 -5.81 8.50
N GLU A 133 -2.87 -6.71 9.41
CA GLU A 133 -2.06 -7.92 9.19
C GLU A 133 -2.77 -9.00 8.36
N ARG A 134 -4.12 -8.98 8.27
CA ARG A 134 -4.90 -10.04 7.62
C ARG A 134 -5.44 -9.66 6.24
N PHE A 135 -5.28 -8.40 5.86
CA PHE A 135 -5.66 -7.94 4.53
C PHE A 135 -4.52 -8.23 3.55
N GLN A 136 -4.75 -9.15 2.62
CA GLN A 136 -3.72 -9.60 1.67
C GLN A 136 -3.91 -8.93 0.32
N ARG A 137 -2.83 -8.83 -0.46
CA ARG A 137 -2.86 -8.31 -1.83
C ARG A 137 -3.85 -9.08 -2.73
N SER A 138 -3.95 -10.40 -2.57
CA SER A 138 -4.94 -11.21 -3.29
C SER A 138 -6.37 -10.71 -3.09
N LYS A 139 -6.75 -10.36 -1.85
CA LYS A 139 -8.07 -9.81 -1.54
C LYS A 139 -8.32 -8.45 -2.18
N LEU A 140 -7.28 -7.62 -2.29
CA LEU A 140 -7.35 -6.37 -3.04
C LEU A 140 -7.65 -6.64 -4.52
N ASP A 141 -6.93 -7.58 -5.13
CA ASP A 141 -7.13 -7.92 -6.54
C ASP A 141 -8.51 -8.56 -6.78
N ASP A 142 -8.99 -9.39 -5.86
CA ASP A 142 -10.33 -9.95 -5.89
C ASP A 142 -11.42 -8.88 -5.76
N LEU A 143 -11.24 -7.92 -4.84
CA LEU A 143 -12.13 -6.76 -4.68
C LEU A 143 -12.16 -5.94 -5.97
N ARG A 144 -10.99 -5.68 -6.57
CA ARG A 144 -10.87 -4.92 -7.82
C ARG A 144 -11.56 -5.63 -8.98
N ALA A 145 -11.39 -6.94 -9.10
CA ALA A 145 -12.09 -7.77 -10.08
C ALA A 145 -13.60 -7.85 -9.84
N TYR A 146 -14.04 -7.76 -8.57
CA TYR A 146 -15.45 -7.68 -8.23
C TYR A 146 -16.07 -6.34 -8.63
N VAL A 147 -15.42 -5.21 -8.29
CA VAL A 147 -15.88 -3.86 -8.71
C VAL A 147 -15.92 -3.75 -10.23
N SER A 148 -14.89 -4.25 -10.93
CA SER A 148 -14.84 -4.32 -12.40
C SER A 148 -16.09 -4.98 -12.98
N ARG A 149 -16.48 -6.16 -12.47
CA ARG A 149 -17.68 -6.88 -12.92
C ARG A 149 -18.97 -6.13 -12.60
N LEU A 150 -19.05 -5.46 -11.46
CA LEU A 150 -20.23 -4.69 -11.07
C LEU A 150 -20.45 -3.46 -11.95
N LEU A 151 -19.37 -2.77 -12.32
CA LEU A 151 -19.41 -1.57 -13.17
C LEU A 151 -19.39 -1.90 -14.67
N ASN A 152 -19.14 -3.16 -15.03
CA ASN A 152 -18.87 -3.58 -16.40
C ASN A 152 -17.72 -2.77 -17.03
N GLU A 153 -16.68 -2.51 -16.23
CA GLU A 153 -15.47 -1.77 -16.60
C GLU A 153 -14.26 -2.70 -16.51
N PRO A 154 -13.34 -2.74 -17.50
CA PRO A 154 -12.18 -3.61 -17.43
C PRO A 154 -11.31 -3.29 -16.20
N GLN A 155 -10.73 -4.32 -15.59
CA GLN A 155 -9.98 -4.19 -14.34
C GLN A 155 -8.76 -3.26 -14.48
N GLU A 156 -8.17 -3.11 -15.68
CA GLU A 156 -7.08 -2.17 -15.93
C GLU A 156 -7.47 -0.69 -15.78
N PHE A 157 -8.75 -0.34 -15.78
CA PHE A 157 -9.24 1.03 -15.57
C PHE A 157 -9.58 1.34 -14.10
N ILE A 158 -9.42 0.36 -13.20
CA ILE A 158 -9.59 0.55 -11.76
C ILE A 158 -8.21 0.53 -11.13
N PHE A 159 -7.73 1.68 -10.69
CA PHE A 159 -6.37 1.83 -10.18
C PHE A 159 -6.36 1.97 -8.68
N LEU A 160 -5.57 1.16 -7.96
CA LEU A 160 -5.24 1.47 -6.56
C LEU A 160 -4.25 2.63 -6.55
N VAL A 161 -4.71 3.79 -6.08
CA VAL A 161 -3.92 5.03 -6.05
C VAL A 161 -3.53 5.46 -4.65
N GLY A 162 -4.04 4.81 -3.60
CA GLY A 162 -3.63 5.10 -2.23
C GLY A 162 -4.10 4.03 -1.25
N VAL A 163 -3.33 3.87 -0.18
CA VAL A 163 -3.71 3.08 0.99
C VAL A 163 -3.50 3.99 2.19
N GLU A 164 -4.59 4.50 2.74
CA GLU A 164 -4.55 5.49 3.83
C GLU A 164 -4.59 4.81 5.20
N LYS A 165 -4.08 5.54 6.20
CA LYS A 165 -3.91 5.11 7.59
C LYS A 165 -5.18 5.26 8.45
N GLY A 166 -5.14 4.67 9.64
CA GLY A 166 -6.22 4.71 10.63
C GLY A 166 -7.11 3.48 10.47
N SER A 167 -8.20 3.62 9.74
CA SER A 167 -8.84 2.50 9.06
C SER A 167 -8.18 2.27 7.71
N VAL A 168 -8.07 1.01 7.27
CA VAL A 168 -7.49 0.72 5.95
C VAL A 168 -8.46 1.26 4.90
N ASN A 169 -8.13 2.41 4.33
CA ASN A 169 -8.90 2.97 3.23
C ASN A 169 -8.14 2.70 1.94
N LEU A 170 -8.72 1.87 1.09
CA LEU A 170 -8.21 1.61 -0.25
C LEU A 170 -8.80 2.68 -1.16
N MET A 171 -7.95 3.50 -1.75
CA MET A 171 -8.40 4.52 -2.69
C MET A 171 -8.24 4.00 -4.11
N PHE A 172 -9.37 3.84 -4.79
CA PHE A 172 -9.42 3.54 -6.21
C PHE A 172 -9.68 4.79 -7.03
N MET A 173 -9.00 4.93 -8.16
CA MET A 173 -9.50 5.75 -9.27
C MET A 173 -10.44 4.90 -10.12
N ILE A 174 -11.65 5.42 -10.33
CA ILE A 174 -12.72 4.80 -11.13
C ILE A 174 -13.26 5.87 -12.08
N SER A 175 -13.74 5.50 -13.27
CA SER A 175 -14.31 6.48 -14.19
C SER A 175 -15.47 7.26 -13.57
N GLU A 176 -15.48 8.58 -13.77
CA GLU A 176 -16.45 9.48 -13.15
C GLU A 176 -17.91 9.19 -13.53
N GLN A 177 -18.13 8.54 -14.68
CA GLN A 177 -19.46 8.15 -15.14
C GLN A 177 -20.14 7.11 -14.22
N TYR A 178 -19.35 6.41 -13.41
CA TYR A 178 -19.83 5.36 -12.50
C TYR A 178 -20.03 5.84 -11.05
N ALA A 179 -19.80 7.13 -10.76
CA ALA A 179 -19.82 7.66 -9.39
C ALA A 179 -21.12 7.33 -8.64
N ASP A 180 -22.27 7.64 -9.24
CA ASP A 180 -23.58 7.43 -8.63
C ASP A 180 -23.95 5.95 -8.59
N GLN A 181 -23.68 5.23 -9.69
CA GLN A 181 -23.95 3.80 -9.79
C GLN A 181 -23.18 3.01 -8.73
N LEU A 182 -21.95 3.39 -8.42
CA LEU A 182 -21.12 2.70 -7.44
C LEU A 182 -21.69 2.81 -6.02
N LYS A 183 -22.24 3.98 -5.64
CA LYS A 183 -22.92 4.16 -4.34
C LYS A 183 -24.15 3.22 -4.25
N ASP A 184 -24.98 3.20 -5.29
CA ASP A 184 -26.17 2.34 -5.35
C ASP A 184 -25.83 0.84 -5.33
N LEU A 185 -24.80 0.45 -6.07
CA LEU A 185 -24.34 -0.95 -6.13
C LEU A 185 -23.75 -1.40 -4.81
N PHE A 186 -23.05 -0.52 -4.10
CA PHE A 186 -22.53 -0.85 -2.77
C PHE A 186 -23.66 -1.23 -1.81
N GLU A 187 -24.71 -0.41 -1.73
CA GLU A 187 -25.87 -0.70 -0.87
C GLU A 187 -26.59 -1.99 -1.29
N LYS A 188 -26.77 -2.22 -2.60
CA LYS A 188 -27.41 -3.45 -3.11
C LYS A 188 -26.59 -4.71 -2.86
N HIS A 189 -25.26 -4.59 -2.83
CA HIS A 189 -24.33 -5.73 -2.74
C HIS A 189 -23.51 -5.73 -1.44
N LYS A 190 -24.00 -5.10 -0.38
CA LYS A 190 -23.29 -4.92 0.89
C LYS A 190 -22.70 -6.22 1.45
N ASP A 191 -23.48 -7.30 1.45
CA ASP A 191 -23.03 -8.62 1.91
C ASP A 191 -21.86 -9.17 1.10
N SER A 192 -21.81 -8.86 -0.20
CA SER A 192 -20.71 -9.28 -1.07
C SER A 192 -19.46 -8.45 -0.80
N PHE A 193 -19.59 -7.15 -0.56
CA PHE A 193 -18.49 -6.28 -0.14
C PHE A 193 -17.90 -6.70 1.22
N SER A 194 -18.75 -7.08 2.17
CA SER A 194 -18.32 -7.57 3.48
C SER A 194 -17.46 -8.84 3.41
N ARG A 195 -17.61 -9.68 2.39
CA ARG A 195 -16.72 -10.85 2.17
C ARG A 195 -15.28 -10.44 1.86
N PHE A 196 -15.08 -9.27 1.29
CA PHE A 196 -13.76 -8.67 1.07
C PHE A 196 -13.26 -7.87 2.28
N GLY A 197 -14.04 -7.83 3.36
CA GLY A 197 -13.79 -6.99 4.52
C GLY A 197 -14.20 -5.54 4.32
N VAL A 198 -14.89 -5.19 3.23
CA VAL A 198 -15.35 -3.82 3.00
C VAL A 198 -16.70 -3.59 3.66
N ASP A 199 -16.78 -2.59 4.52
CA ASP A 199 -17.98 -2.19 5.27
C ASP A 199 -18.42 -0.74 5.01
N GLY A 200 -17.62 0.03 4.27
CA GLY A 200 -17.97 1.40 3.87
C GLY A 200 -17.34 1.81 2.54
N ILE A 201 -18.02 2.73 1.85
CA ILE A 201 -17.51 3.38 0.65
C ILE A 201 -17.75 4.89 0.72
N PHE A 202 -16.77 5.67 0.26
CA PHE A 202 -16.87 7.11 0.10
C PHE A 202 -16.41 7.49 -1.30
N VAL A 203 -17.33 7.92 -2.14
CA VAL A 203 -17.02 8.43 -3.48
C VAL A 203 -16.99 9.94 -3.40
N ALA A 204 -15.85 10.54 -3.76
CA ALA A 204 -15.72 11.99 -3.80
C ALA A 204 -16.79 12.57 -4.73
N ASP A 205 -17.52 13.57 -4.27
CA ASP A 205 -18.43 14.29 -5.14
C ASP A 205 -17.62 14.99 -6.24
N LYS A 206 -18.22 15.11 -7.43
CA LYS A 206 -17.56 15.81 -8.55
C LYS A 206 -17.06 17.16 -8.03
N PRO A 207 -15.77 17.51 -8.21
CA PRO A 207 -15.37 18.88 -7.98
C PRO A 207 -16.29 19.74 -8.87
N ALA A 208 -16.96 20.71 -8.27
CA ALA A 208 -17.76 21.65 -9.02
C ALA A 208 -16.82 22.26 -10.08
N ILE A 209 -17.05 21.91 -11.35
CA ILE A 209 -16.33 22.53 -12.44
C ILE A 209 -16.78 23.99 -12.38
N ASP A 210 -15.92 24.87 -11.91
CA ASP A 210 -16.15 26.29 -12.09
C ASP A 210 -16.00 26.54 -13.59
N GLU A 211 -17.13 26.56 -14.30
CA GLU A 211 -17.22 26.82 -15.74
C GLU A 211 -16.58 28.17 -16.13
N ARG A 212 -16.22 29.02 -15.16
CA ARG A 212 -15.46 30.26 -15.35
C ARG A 212 -13.95 30.06 -15.53
N SER A 213 -13.43 28.84 -15.38
CA SER A 213 -12.00 28.55 -15.54
C SER A 213 -11.59 28.07 -16.95
N LEU A 214 -12.50 28.17 -17.94
CA LEU A 214 -12.22 27.86 -19.34
C LEU A 214 -11.44 28.95 -20.11
N ASP A 215 -10.90 29.96 -19.41
CA ASP A 215 -9.91 30.86 -20.00
C ASP A 215 -8.52 30.21 -19.92
N LEU A 216 -8.18 29.45 -20.98
CA LEU A 216 -6.83 28.95 -21.22
C LEU A 216 -5.82 30.12 -21.19
N PRO A 217 -4.73 30.04 -20.40
CA PRO A 217 -3.65 31.02 -20.48
C PRO A 217 -3.05 31.02 -21.88
N THR A 218 -2.98 32.19 -22.51
CA THR A 218 -2.25 32.38 -23.76
C THR A 218 -0.76 32.04 -23.53
N ALA A 219 -0.10 31.56 -24.58
CA ALA A 219 1.24 30.95 -24.63
C ALA A 219 2.42 31.78 -24.07
N HIS A 220 2.17 32.89 -23.38
CA HIS A 220 3.16 33.78 -22.82
C HIS A 220 3.41 33.59 -21.31
N GLU A 221 2.56 32.84 -20.59
CA GLU A 221 2.74 32.58 -19.14
C GLU A 221 3.42 31.23 -18.81
N GLN A 222 3.69 30.39 -19.82
CA GLN A 222 4.38 29.10 -19.64
C GLN A 222 5.88 29.22 -19.33
N ARG A 223 6.51 30.39 -19.52
CA ARG A 223 7.96 30.56 -19.31
C ARG A 223 8.41 30.75 -17.87
N TYR A 224 7.51 30.89 -16.89
CA TYR A 224 7.88 31.10 -15.48
C TYR A 224 7.61 29.88 -14.56
N ARG A 225 7.08 28.76 -15.07
CA ARG A 225 6.93 27.50 -14.31
C ARG A 225 7.95 26.41 -14.65
N ASP A 226 8.65 26.50 -15.78
CA ASP A 226 9.54 25.43 -16.27
C ASP A 226 10.93 25.37 -15.61
N SER A 227 11.21 26.16 -14.56
CA SER A 227 12.50 26.14 -13.86
C SER A 227 12.51 25.42 -12.51
N SER A 228 11.42 24.78 -12.06
CA SER A 228 11.36 24.16 -10.72
C SER A 228 10.93 22.68 -10.66
N THR A 229 10.79 21.98 -11.79
CA THR A 229 10.36 20.55 -11.81
C THR A 229 11.30 19.60 -12.56
N ARG A 230 12.52 20.03 -12.86
CA ARG A 230 13.57 19.09 -13.29
C ARG A 230 14.29 18.50 -12.09
N GLU A 231 13.69 17.48 -11.50
CA GLU A 231 14.41 16.31 -10.95
C GLU A 231 13.38 15.28 -10.49
N CYS A 232 13.73 13.99 -10.65
CA CYS A 232 12.94 12.80 -10.31
C CYS A 232 11.96 12.30 -11.39
N TYR A 233 12.46 11.99 -12.59
CA TYR A 233 12.18 10.69 -13.24
C TYR A 233 13.39 10.28 -14.06
N GLY A 234 14.10 9.26 -13.58
CA GLY A 234 15.21 8.62 -14.28
C GLY A 234 15.31 7.17 -13.83
N PHE A 235 14.76 6.27 -14.63
CA PHE A 235 14.99 4.83 -14.58
C PHE A 235 16.46 4.52 -14.89
N VAL A 236 17.13 3.78 -14.01
CA VAL A 236 17.96 2.59 -14.29
C VAL A 236 17.94 1.70 -13.05
#